data_AF-A0A3S1CI55-F1
#
_entry.id   AF-A0A3S1CI55-F1
#
_cell.length_a   1.000
_cell.length_b   1.000
_cell.length_c   1.000
_cell.angle_alpha   90.00
_cell.angle_beta   90.00
_cell.angle_gamma   90.00
#
_symmetry.space_group_name_H-M   'P 1'
#
loop_
_entity.id
_entity.type
_entity.pdbx_description
1 polymer ?
#
loop_
_entity_poly.entity_id
_entity_poly.type
_entity_poly.pdbx_seq_one_letter_code
_entity_poly.pdbx_strand_id
1 'polypeptide(L)'
;MTKNRSLGFWATTYVCTALLGVALALTYVGLEQPVYYWDFAAYFDTFSRQGTLLIQSPLEWLSHLRTSIATDDYSAAILVPLMPFHIIFGDSRFSYIAGIVAVYLVPTALLIGRISYLEAATGTSSCRSWLTVWIAAFLYTPFW
;
A
#
# COMPACT_ATOMS: atom_id res chain seq x y z
N MET A 1 -9.11 19.87 -20.01
CA MET A 1 -7.70 19.58 -19.65
C MET A 1 -7.06 18.81 -20.80
N THR A 2 -5.87 19.20 -21.28
CA THR A 2 -5.13 18.37 -22.26
C THR A 2 -4.64 17.09 -21.58
N LYS A 3 -4.56 15.97 -22.32
CA LYS A 3 -4.22 14.63 -21.78
C LYS A 3 -2.92 14.62 -20.95
N ASN A 4 -1.93 15.42 -21.35
CA ASN A 4 -0.66 15.54 -20.61
C ASN A 4 -0.81 16.28 -19.27
N ARG A 5 -1.72 17.27 -19.18
CA ARG A 5 -1.99 18.00 -17.92
C ARG A 5 -2.76 17.14 -16.92
N SER A 6 -3.62 16.24 -17.37
CA SER A 6 -4.32 15.32 -16.46
C SER A 6 -3.38 14.26 -15.90
N LEU A 7 -2.48 13.69 -16.72
CA LEU A 7 -1.52 12.69 -16.26
C LEU A 7 -0.57 13.27 -15.19
N GLY A 8 -0.04 14.48 -15.42
CA GLY A 8 0.79 15.18 -14.43
C GLY A 8 0.06 15.43 -13.12
N PHE A 9 -1.20 15.86 -13.16
CA PHE A 9 -2.00 16.07 -11.95
C PHE A 9 -2.17 14.79 -11.11
N TRP A 10 -2.49 13.66 -11.74
CA TRP A 10 -2.67 12.39 -11.02
C TRP A 10 -1.35 11.84 -10.48
N ALA A 11 -0.26 11.95 -11.25
CA ALA A 11 1.07 11.56 -10.78
C ALA A 11 1.51 12.38 -9.56
N THR A 12 1.34 13.71 -9.62
CA THR A 12 1.65 14.59 -8.47
C THR A 12 0.78 14.26 -7.27
N THR A 13 -0.53 14.07 -7.47
CA THR A 13 -1.46 13.73 -6.38
C THR A 13 -1.07 12.40 -5.72
N TYR A 14 -0.71 11.40 -6.52
CA TYR A 14 -0.21 10.11 -6.03
C TYR A 14 1.06 10.28 -5.19
N VAL A 15 2.07 10.97 -5.72
CA VAL A 15 3.35 11.17 -5.02
C VAL A 15 3.14 11.94 -3.70
N CYS A 16 2.39 13.04 -3.72
CA CYS A 16 2.11 13.81 -2.51
C CYS A 16 1.37 12.98 -1.46
N THR A 17 0.40 12.17 -1.89
CA THR A 17 -0.33 11.27 -0.99
C THR A 17 0.57 10.18 -0.42
N ALA A 18 1.38 9.54 -1.26
CA ALA A 18 2.30 8.50 -0.84
C ALA A 18 3.31 9.04 0.18
N LEU A 19 3.89 10.22 -0.07
CA LEU A 19 4.79 10.87 0.88
C LEU A 19 4.10 11.20 2.21
N LEU A 20 2.86 11.70 2.17
CA LEU A 20 2.07 11.95 3.40
C LEU A 20 1.82 10.65 4.17
N GLY A 21 1.36 9.60 3.49
CA GLY A 21 1.09 8.30 4.12
C GLY A 21 2.36 7.66 4.69
N VAL A 22 3.49 7.77 3.99
CA VAL A 22 4.80 7.29 4.47
C VAL A 22 5.27 8.09 5.68
N ALA A 23 5.07 9.41 5.72
CA ALA A 23 5.39 10.22 6.90
C ALA A 23 4.53 9.83 8.12
N LEU A 24 3.25 9.52 7.90
CA LEU A 24 2.38 8.99 8.95
C LEU A 24 2.83 7.60 9.40
N ALA A 25 3.23 6.72 8.47
CA ALA A 25 3.76 5.40 8.78
C ALA A 25 5.05 5.47 9.62
N LEU A 26 5.97 6.39 9.30
CA LEU A 26 7.16 6.65 10.11
C LEU A 26 6.79 7.02 11.55
N THR A 27 5.83 7.93 11.70
CA THR A 27 5.37 8.39 13.01
C THR A 27 4.70 7.26 13.78
N TYR A 28 3.84 6.49 13.12
CA TYR A 28 3.15 5.33 13.68
C TYR A 28 4.15 4.29 14.21
N VAL A 29 5.08 3.83 13.36
CA VAL A 29 6.10 2.83 13.74
C VAL A 29 6.99 3.34 14.87
N GLY A 30 7.32 4.64 14.88
CA GLY A 30 8.12 5.24 15.95
C GLY A 30 7.42 5.30 17.32
N LEU A 31 6.09 5.25 17.34
CA LEU A 31 5.28 5.26 18.57
C LEU A 31 4.79 3.86 18.98
N GLU A 32 4.97 2.88 18.10
CA GLU A 32 4.43 1.55 18.25
C GLU A 32 5.17 0.73 19.32
N GLN A 33 4.43 -0.12 20.04
CA GLN A 33 4.99 -1.15 20.91
C GLN A 33 4.77 -2.50 20.23
N PRO A 34 5.82 -3.23 19.83
CA PRO A 34 5.69 -4.40 18.96
C PRO A 34 5.16 -5.60 19.75
N VAL A 35 3.84 -5.70 19.85
CA VAL A 35 3.11 -6.89 20.33
C VAL A 35 2.07 -7.24 19.27
N TYR A 36 2.49 -8.03 18.29
CA TYR A 36 1.63 -8.46 17.20
C TYR A 36 1.09 -9.86 17.42
N TYR A 37 -0.14 -10.10 16.96
CA TYR A 37 -0.78 -11.40 17.05
C TYR A 37 -1.39 -11.77 15.70
N TRP A 38 -1.33 -13.06 15.39
CA TRP A 38 -1.90 -13.65 14.16
C TRP A 38 -1.42 -12.94 12.89
N ASP A 39 -2.35 -12.46 12.08
CA ASP A 39 -2.12 -12.02 10.70
C ASP A 39 -1.20 -10.78 10.64
N PHE A 40 -1.25 -9.94 11.67
CA PHE A 40 -0.38 -8.78 11.84
C PHE A 40 1.10 -9.15 11.89
N ALA A 41 1.42 -10.25 12.58
CA ALA A 41 2.78 -10.79 12.66
C ALA A 41 3.09 -11.62 11.42
N ALA A 42 2.16 -12.51 11.02
CA ALA A 42 2.38 -13.49 9.97
C ALA A 42 2.76 -12.86 8.63
N TYR A 43 2.08 -11.79 8.20
CA TYR A 43 2.42 -11.15 6.93
C TYR A 43 3.71 -10.34 7.00
N PHE A 44 4.04 -9.75 8.15
CA PHE A 44 5.31 -9.07 8.34
C PHE A 44 6.47 -10.07 8.32
N ASP A 45 6.38 -11.15 9.08
CA ASP A 45 7.39 -12.21 9.12
C ASP A 45 7.58 -12.86 7.74
N THR A 46 6.47 -13.06 7.01
CA THR A 46 6.52 -13.57 5.64
C THR A 46 7.16 -12.56 4.70
N PHE A 47 6.91 -11.26 4.85
CA PHE A 47 7.56 -10.20 4.08
C PHE A 47 9.07 -10.20 4.30
N SER A 48 9.52 -10.24 5.54
CA SER A 48 10.95 -10.31 5.92
C SER A 48 11.63 -11.55 5.36
N ARG A 49 11.00 -12.73 5.50
CA ARG A 49 11.51 -14.00 4.98
C ARG A 49 11.60 -14.00 3.46
N GLN A 50 10.54 -13.57 2.77
CA GLN A 50 10.50 -13.55 1.31
C GLN A 50 11.47 -12.53 0.72
N GLY A 51 11.59 -11.34 1.32
CA GLY A 51 12.55 -10.34 0.88
C GLY A 51 14.00 -10.77 1.08
N THR A 52 14.30 -11.41 2.20
CA THR A 52 15.62 -12.01 2.44
C THR A 52 15.94 -13.11 1.42
N LEU A 53 14.98 -14.02 1.18
CA LEU A 53 15.14 -15.10 0.21
C LEU A 53 15.30 -14.56 -1.23
N LEU A 54 14.57 -13.51 -1.60
CA LEU A 54 14.69 -12.85 -2.89
C LEU A 54 16.10 -12.29 -3.11
N ILE A 55 16.70 -11.68 -2.09
CA ILE A 55 18.05 -11.11 -2.17
C ILE A 55 19.11 -12.23 -2.25
N GLN A 56 18.95 -13.29 -1.47
CA GLN A 56 19.93 -14.37 -1.37
C GLN A 56 19.87 -15.35 -2.55
N SER A 57 18.66 -15.71 -2.99
CA SER A 57 18.42 -16.78 -3.95
C SER A 57 17.12 -16.53 -4.75
N PRO A 58 17.13 -15.65 -5.77
CA PRO A 58 15.93 -15.27 -6.52
C PRO A 58 15.17 -16.44 -7.18
N LEU A 59 15.88 -17.49 -7.61
CA LEU A 59 15.26 -18.67 -8.22
C LEU A 59 14.54 -19.54 -7.18
N GLU A 60 15.13 -19.69 -6.01
CA GLU A 60 14.52 -20.39 -4.88
C GLU A 60 13.33 -19.61 -4.34
N TRP A 61 13.45 -18.29 -4.24
CA TRP A 61 12.34 -17.38 -3.94
C TRP A 61 11.16 -17.61 -4.88
N LEU A 62 11.39 -17.69 -6.19
CA LEU A 62 10.32 -17.92 -7.16
C LEU A 62 9.65 -19.29 -6.98
N SER A 63 10.42 -20.33 -6.65
CA SER A 63 9.89 -21.67 -6.34
C SER A 63 9.03 -21.65 -5.08
N HIS A 64 9.52 -20.99 -4.02
CA HIS A 64 8.79 -20.80 -2.76
C HIS A 64 7.51 -20.00 -2.97
N LEU A 65 7.56 -18.92 -3.74
CA LEU A 65 6.41 -18.09 -4.08
C LEU A 65 5.34 -18.92 -4.79
N ARG A 66 5.73 -19.69 -5.81
CA ARG A 66 4.80 -20.57 -6.55
C ARG A 66 4.13 -21.58 -5.63
N THR A 67 4.90 -22.18 -4.73
CA THR A 67 4.39 -23.17 -3.78
C THR A 67 3.40 -22.51 -2.82
N SER A 68 3.78 -21.38 -2.22
CA SER A 68 2.94 -20.62 -1.29
C SER A 68 1.59 -20.21 -1.91
N ILE A 69 1.59 -19.76 -3.17
CA ILE A 69 0.35 -19.43 -3.90
C ILE A 69 -0.57 -20.65 -4.05
N ALA A 70 -0.02 -21.85 -4.18
CA ALA A 70 -0.79 -23.05 -4.40
C ALA A 70 -1.29 -23.71 -3.11
N THR A 71 -0.58 -23.54 -2.00
CA THR A 71 -0.79 -24.37 -0.79
C THR A 71 -1.15 -23.60 0.47
N ASP A 72 -0.79 -22.32 0.57
CA ASP A 72 -0.93 -21.57 1.82
C ASP A 72 -2.23 -20.78 1.83
N ASP A 73 -2.98 -20.87 2.93
CA ASP A 73 -4.16 -20.00 3.16
C ASP A 73 -3.76 -18.51 3.18
N TYR A 74 -2.55 -18.22 3.69
CA TYR A 74 -1.91 -16.91 3.71
C TYR A 74 -0.79 -16.83 2.67
N SER A 75 -1.16 -16.81 1.38
CA SER A 75 -0.17 -16.83 0.30
C SER A 75 0.75 -15.60 0.27
N ALA A 76 2.00 -15.82 -0.14
CA ALA A 76 3.00 -14.76 -0.34
C ALA A 76 2.72 -13.84 -1.54
N ALA A 77 1.71 -14.12 -2.36
CA ALA A 77 1.40 -13.36 -3.58
C ALA A 77 1.17 -11.86 -3.30
N ILE A 78 0.47 -11.54 -2.22
CA ILE A 78 0.18 -10.15 -1.82
C ILE A 78 1.43 -9.38 -1.38
N LEU A 79 2.54 -10.06 -1.11
CA LEU A 79 3.79 -9.43 -0.67
C LEU A 79 4.73 -9.14 -1.84
N VAL A 80 4.53 -9.78 -2.99
CA VAL A 80 5.41 -9.62 -4.17
C VAL A 80 5.53 -8.16 -4.61
N PRO A 81 4.44 -7.38 -4.73
CA PRO A 81 4.54 -5.97 -5.11
C PRO A 81 5.28 -5.10 -4.08
N LEU A 82 5.43 -5.58 -2.84
CA LEU A 82 6.12 -4.89 -1.75
C LEU A 82 7.62 -5.17 -1.73
N MET A 83 8.09 -6.21 -2.42
CA MET A 83 9.50 -6.63 -2.41
C MET A 83 10.50 -5.51 -2.78
N PRO A 84 10.21 -4.58 -3.72
CA PRO A 84 11.11 -3.45 -3.96
C PRO A 84 11.38 -2.59 -2.72
N PHE A 85 10.41 -2.48 -1.80
CA PHE A 85 10.59 -1.76 -0.55
C PHE A 85 11.54 -2.50 0.39
N HIS A 86 11.43 -3.84 0.47
CA HIS A 86 12.39 -4.65 1.21
C HIS A 86 13.82 -4.48 0.66
N ILE A 87 13.98 -4.42 -0.66
CA ILE A 87 15.30 -4.26 -1.29
C ILE A 87 15.88 -2.87 -0.99
N ILE A 88 15.07 -1.81 -1.00
CA ILE A 88 15.52 -0.43 -0.84
C ILE A 88 15.69 -0.03 0.63
N PHE A 89 14.74 -0.41 1.49
CA PHE A 89 14.65 0.01 2.88
C PHE A 89 15.01 -1.10 3.88
N GLY A 90 15.32 -2.30 3.40
CA GLY A 90 15.70 -3.45 4.21
C GLY A 90 14.52 -4.14 4.90
N ASP A 91 14.89 -5.08 5.76
CA ASP A 91 13.98 -5.80 6.65
C ASP A 91 13.60 -4.91 7.84
N SER A 92 12.47 -4.22 7.74
CA SER A 92 11.95 -3.39 8.82
C SER A 92 10.43 -3.23 8.75
N ARG A 93 9.81 -2.98 9.91
CA ARG A 93 8.38 -2.68 10.01
C ARG A 93 7.99 -1.47 9.16
N PHE A 94 8.86 -0.46 9.14
CA PHE A 94 8.70 0.70 8.28
C PHE A 94 8.68 0.35 6.80
N SER A 95 9.64 -0.46 6.32
CA SER A 95 9.72 -0.91 4.93
C SER A 95 8.43 -1.60 4.47
N TYR A 96 7.91 -2.50 5.32
CA TYR A 96 6.65 -3.20 5.07
C TYR A 96 5.45 -2.25 4.96
N ILE A 97 5.25 -1.38 5.97
CA ILE A 97 4.11 -0.45 5.99
C ILE A 97 4.22 0.60 4.89
N ALA A 98 5.41 1.13 4.61
CA ALA A 98 5.64 2.06 3.51
C ALA A 98 5.27 1.44 2.16
N GLY A 99 5.60 0.16 1.96
CA GLY A 99 5.17 -0.62 0.80
C GLY A 99 3.65 -0.71 0.71
N ILE A 100 2.96 -1.10 1.79
CA ILE A 100 1.49 -1.19 1.83
C ILE A 100 0.86 0.16 1.48
N VAL A 101 1.35 1.24 2.08
CA VAL A 101 0.86 2.59 1.84
C VAL A 101 0.95 2.92 0.36
N ALA A 102 2.14 2.81 -0.23
CA ALA A 102 2.38 3.21 -1.59
C ALA A 102 1.66 2.31 -2.61
N VAL A 103 1.66 0.99 -2.41
CA VAL A 103 1.20 0.04 -3.43
C VAL A 103 -0.29 -0.27 -3.32
N TYR A 104 -0.87 -0.23 -2.12
CA TYR A 104 -2.26 -0.62 -1.90
C TYR A 104 -3.13 0.56 -1.46
N LEU A 105 -2.80 1.20 -0.33
CA LEU A 105 -3.67 2.21 0.27
C LEU A 105 -3.86 3.43 -0.63
N VAL A 106 -2.76 4.02 -1.14
CA VAL A 106 -2.84 5.24 -1.95
C VAL A 106 -3.59 5.03 -3.27
N PRO A 107 -3.27 4.01 -4.09
CA PRO A 107 -4.05 3.73 -5.30
C PRO A 107 -5.53 3.50 -5.01
N THR A 108 -5.84 2.75 -3.95
CA THR A 108 -7.22 2.43 -3.56
C THR A 108 -7.97 3.70 -3.16
N ALA A 109 -7.40 4.53 -2.28
CA ALA A 109 -8.01 5.77 -1.86
C ALA A 109 -8.27 6.73 -3.03
N LEU A 110 -7.31 6.87 -3.95
CA LEU A 110 -7.46 7.71 -5.15
C LEU A 110 -8.55 7.18 -6.09
N LEU A 111 -8.60 5.86 -6.30
CA LEU A 111 -9.61 5.22 -7.14
C LEU A 111 -11.01 5.42 -6.58
N ILE A 112 -11.20 5.11 -5.29
CA ILE A 112 -12.49 5.28 -4.61
C ILE A 112 -12.91 6.75 -4.60
N GLY A 113 -12.01 7.67 -4.22
CA GLY A 113 -12.29 9.11 -4.24
C GLY A 113 -12.72 9.61 -5.63
N ARG A 114 -12.10 9.09 -6.69
CA ARG A 114 -12.48 9.42 -8.08
C ARG A 114 -13.83 8.84 -8.47
N ILE A 115 -14.11 7.57 -8.16
CA ILE A 115 -15.40 6.93 -8.46
C ILE A 115 -16.52 7.67 -7.73
N SER A 116 -16.37 7.90 -6.43
CA SER A 116 -17.36 8.62 -5.63
C SER A 116 -17.62 10.03 -6.12
N TYR A 117 -16.60 10.73 -6.63
CA TYR A 117 -16.80 12.02 -7.29
C TYR A 117 -17.66 11.91 -8.54
N LEU A 118 -17.34 10.96 -9.41
CA LEU A 118 -18.07 10.77 -10.66
C LEU A 118 -19.55 10.44 -10.36
N GLU A 119 -19.81 9.56 -9.38
CA GLU A 119 -21.15 9.20 -8.95
C GLU A 119 -21.90 10.36 -8.27
N ALA A 120 -21.22 11.18 -7.47
CA ALA A 120 -21.86 12.35 -6.87
C ALA A 120 -22.14 13.46 -7.90
N ALA A 121 -21.26 13.62 -8.89
CA ALA A 121 -21.29 14.73 -9.85
C ALA A 121 -22.33 14.56 -10.98
N THR A 122 -22.95 13.38 -11.12
CA THR A 122 -24.03 13.13 -12.10
C THR A 122 -25.37 13.76 -11.71
N GLY A 123 -25.51 14.27 -10.48
CA GLY A 123 -26.73 14.93 -10.00
C GLY A 123 -26.62 16.46 -9.89
N THR A 124 -25.86 16.97 -8.91
CA THR A 124 -25.80 18.41 -8.56
C THR A 124 -24.67 18.71 -7.57
N SER A 125 -23.49 18.07 -7.65
CA SER A 125 -22.49 18.21 -6.58
C SER A 125 -21.29 19.10 -6.93
N SER A 126 -20.96 19.95 -5.96
CA SER A 126 -19.84 20.89 -5.96
C SER A 126 -18.51 20.17 -6.22
N CYS A 127 -17.66 20.77 -7.07
CA CYS A 127 -16.30 20.34 -7.45
C CYS A 127 -15.36 19.99 -6.27
N ARG A 128 -15.75 20.27 -5.02
CA ARG A 128 -14.97 20.00 -3.80
C ARG A 128 -15.34 18.69 -3.07
N SER A 129 -16.41 18.00 -3.44
CA SER A 129 -16.89 16.80 -2.73
C SER A 129 -15.91 15.61 -2.79
N TRP A 130 -15.15 15.48 -3.88
CA TRP A 130 -14.19 14.38 -4.07
C TRP A 130 -13.07 14.35 -3.03
N LEU A 131 -12.61 15.51 -2.60
CA LEU A 131 -11.52 15.63 -1.64
C LEU A 131 -11.97 15.08 -0.27
N THR A 132 -13.20 15.39 0.14
CA THR A 132 -13.76 14.88 1.40
C THR A 132 -13.95 13.36 1.36
N VAL A 133 -14.41 12.82 0.23
CA VAL A 133 -14.55 11.35 0.07
C VAL A 133 -13.19 10.67 0.00
N TRP A 134 -12.21 11.30 -0.64
CA TRP A 134 -10.84 10.81 -0.65
C TRP A 134 -10.22 10.81 0.75
N ILE A 135 -10.37 11.90 1.52
CA ILE A 135 -9.95 11.97 2.92
C ILE A 135 -10.65 10.88 3.73
N ALA A 136 -11.97 10.74 3.56
CA ALA A 136 -12.73 9.71 4.24
C ALA A 136 -12.21 8.32 3.87
N ALA A 137 -12.01 7.98 2.59
CA ALA A 137 -11.51 6.67 2.17
C ALA A 137 -10.06 6.40 2.63
N PHE A 138 -9.20 7.43 2.62
CA PHE A 138 -7.82 7.32 3.08
C PHE A 138 -7.74 7.14 4.60
N LEU A 139 -8.65 7.77 5.35
CA LEU A 139 -8.74 7.68 6.81
C LEU A 139 -9.72 6.61 7.31
N TYR A 140 -10.50 5.98 6.42
CA TYR A 140 -11.42 4.87 6.72
C TYR A 140 -10.63 3.58 6.84
N THR A 141 -9.68 3.60 7.77
CA THR A 141 -8.81 2.49 8.12
C THR A 141 -9.31 1.90 9.44
N PRO A 142 -10.47 1.21 9.50
CA PRO A 142 -10.80 0.50 10.72
C PRO A 142 -10.01 -0.81 10.85
N PHE A 143 -9.29 -1.29 9.82
CA PHE A 143 -8.58 -2.56 9.88
C PHE A 143 -7.36 -2.60 8.96
N TRP A 144 -6.26 -1.97 9.39
CA TRP A 144 -4.93 -2.52 9.09
C TRP A 144 -4.49 -3.28 10.30
#